data_AF-A0AAN8FNL3-F1
#
_entry.id   AF-A0AAN8FNL3-F1
#
_cell.length_a   1.000
_cell.length_b   1.000
_cell.length_c   1.000
_cell.angle_alpha   90.00
_cell.angle_beta   90.00
_cell.angle_gamma   90.00
#
_symmetry.space_group_name_H-M   'P 1'
#
loop_
_entity.id
_entity.type
_entity.pdbx_description
1 polymer ?
#
loop_
_entity_poly.entity_id
_entity_poly.type
_entity_poly.pdbx_seq_one_letter_code
_entity_poly.pdbx_strand_id
1 'polypeptide(L)'
;MSFAAVKFVHFQLANVLIRLFRNVCPQPTSTSESQLAIDILLRCVPEQQHVATMLLRSESLNPENAEKWQYFYKAVESSAQKDELTDEFWRQMRKFKVFRPNYAHRSLKADSHAHWQEIGEVDGYKLYSTSEVEFDLGMFKRSEFDINLKHGKVDESVFK
;
A
#
# COMPACT_ATOMS: atom_id res chain seq x y z
N MET A 1 7.34 1.07 -19.96
CA MET A 1 7.61 -0.40 -19.91
C MET A 1 6.37 -1.09 -19.37
N SER A 2 5.86 -2.12 -20.05
CA SER A 2 4.68 -2.88 -19.60
C SER A 2 5.05 -3.69 -18.35
N PHE A 3 4.56 -3.27 -17.18
CA PHE A 3 4.61 -4.10 -15.98
C PHE A 3 3.49 -5.14 -16.09
N ALA A 4 3.85 -6.28 -16.66
CA ALA A 4 3.00 -7.47 -16.68
C ALA A 4 2.46 -7.78 -15.28
N ALA A 5 1.18 -8.16 -15.23
CA ALA A 5 0.49 -8.65 -14.05
C ALA A 5 1.42 -9.51 -13.18
N VAL A 6 1.70 -9.05 -11.96
CA VAL A 6 2.50 -9.79 -10.99
C VAL A 6 1.74 -11.07 -10.65
N LYS A 7 2.03 -12.13 -11.41
CA LYS A 7 1.54 -13.47 -11.14
C LYS A 7 2.19 -13.95 -9.85
N PHE A 8 1.37 -14.14 -8.82
CA PHE A 8 1.65 -14.84 -7.57
C PHE A 8 3.00 -14.51 -6.90
N VAL A 9 2.99 -13.63 -5.90
CA VAL A 9 4.08 -13.56 -4.92
C VAL A 9 4.13 -14.89 -4.16
N HIS A 10 5.23 -15.63 -4.26
CA HIS A 10 5.39 -16.88 -3.51
C HIS A 10 5.37 -16.62 -2.00
N PHE A 11 4.86 -17.55 -1.18
CA PHE A 11 4.78 -17.41 0.29
C PHE A 11 6.14 -17.01 0.93
N GLN A 12 7.24 -17.54 0.40
CA GLN A 12 8.59 -17.19 0.85
C GLN A 12 8.91 -15.71 0.61
N LEU A 13 8.54 -15.16 -0.55
CA LEU A 13 8.74 -13.75 -0.87
C LEU A 13 7.86 -12.85 0.01
N ALA A 14 6.59 -13.22 0.20
CA ALA A 14 5.70 -12.50 1.11
C ALA A 14 6.29 -12.40 2.53
N ASN A 15 6.86 -13.49 3.07
CA ASN A 15 7.51 -13.47 4.37
C ASN A 15 8.74 -12.55 4.41
N VAL A 16 9.55 -12.54 3.36
CA VAL A 16 10.70 -11.63 3.26
C VAL A 16 10.24 -10.17 3.26
N LEU A 17 9.23 -9.84 2.47
CA LEU A 17 8.65 -8.49 2.40
C LEU A 17 8.03 -8.06 3.73
N ILE A 18 7.33 -8.97 4.43
CA ILE A 18 6.83 -8.70 5.79
C ILE A 18 7.97 -8.42 6.76
N ARG A 19 9.09 -9.15 6.66
CA ARG A 19 10.27 -8.92 7.51
C ARG A 19 10.96 -7.58 7.22
N LEU A 20 11.04 -7.20 5.95
CA LEU A 20 11.52 -5.88 5.52
C LEU A 20 10.63 -4.78 6.12
N PHE A 21 9.32 -4.86 5.91
CA PHE A 21 8.39 -3.88 6.50
C PHE A 21 8.48 -3.82 8.04
N ARG A 22 8.64 -4.96 8.71
CA ARG A 22 8.80 -5.02 10.17
C ARG A 22 10.17 -4.56 10.66
N ASN A 23 11.13 -4.32 9.78
CA ASN A 23 12.53 -4.00 10.11
C ASN A 23 13.16 -5.05 11.05
N VAL A 24 12.95 -6.33 10.75
CA VAL A 24 13.52 -7.48 11.51
C VAL A 24 14.58 -8.24 10.70
N CYS A 25 15.10 -7.60 9.66
CA CYS A 25 16.23 -8.08 8.89
C CYS A 25 17.55 -7.74 9.64
N PRO A 26 18.64 -8.49 9.42
CA PRO A 26 19.94 -8.19 10.05
C PRO A 26 20.48 -6.79 9.70
N GLN A 27 20.15 -6.30 8.51
CA GLN A 27 20.42 -4.94 8.09
C GLN A 27 19.18 -4.07 8.34
N PRO A 28 19.35 -2.85 8.87
CA PRO A 28 18.25 -1.94 9.07
C PRO A 28 17.60 -1.62 7.72
N THR A 29 16.28 -1.73 7.69
CA THR A 29 15.46 -1.45 6.51
C THR A 29 15.10 0.03 6.49
N SER A 30 15.32 0.67 5.35
CA SER A 30 14.95 2.06 5.12
C SER A 30 13.43 2.25 5.00
N THR A 31 12.96 3.49 5.10
CA THR A 31 11.56 3.84 4.84
C THR A 31 11.18 3.49 3.40
N SER A 32 12.00 3.83 2.40
CA SER A 32 11.75 3.49 0.99
C SER A 32 11.58 1.99 0.74
N GLU A 33 12.45 1.15 1.30
CA GLU A 33 12.34 -0.31 1.16
C GLU A 33 11.08 -0.85 1.84
N SER A 34 10.70 -0.25 2.98
CA SER A 34 9.48 -0.61 3.69
C SER A 34 8.23 -0.24 2.88
N GLN A 35 8.22 0.94 2.24
CA GLN A 35 7.13 1.39 1.37
C GLN A 35 6.98 0.46 0.16
N LEU A 36 8.08 0.21 -0.54
CA LEU A 36 8.10 -0.71 -1.69
C LEU A 36 7.62 -2.11 -1.31
N ALA A 37 8.01 -2.61 -0.14
CA ALA A 37 7.51 -3.89 0.35
C ALA A 37 6.00 -3.88 0.56
N ILE A 38 5.43 -2.79 1.08
CA ILE A 38 3.97 -2.63 1.20
C ILE A 38 3.31 -2.61 -0.17
N ASP A 39 3.82 -1.87 -1.14
CA ASP A 39 3.21 -1.78 -2.46
C ASP A 39 3.14 -3.15 -3.15
N ILE A 40 4.21 -3.95 -3.03
CA ILE A 40 4.23 -5.32 -3.55
C ILE A 40 3.25 -6.22 -2.79
N LEU A 41 3.22 -6.13 -1.45
CA LEU A 41 2.34 -6.97 -0.63
C LEU A 41 0.85 -6.67 -0.88
N LEU A 42 0.47 -5.40 -0.96
CA LEU A 42 -0.93 -4.97 -1.16
C LEU A 42 -1.49 -5.44 -2.50
N ARG A 43 -0.66 -5.50 -3.56
CA ARG A 43 -1.05 -6.06 -4.86
C ARG A 43 -1.46 -7.53 -4.78
N CYS A 44 -1.00 -8.27 -3.77
CA CYS A 44 -1.29 -9.70 -3.62
C CYS A 44 -2.35 -10.03 -2.56
N VAL A 45 -2.78 -9.04 -1.78
CA VAL A 45 -3.71 -9.24 -0.67
C VAL A 45 -5.04 -9.92 -1.07
N PRO A 46 -5.70 -9.55 -2.19
CA PRO A 46 -6.97 -10.18 -2.58
C PRO A 46 -6.86 -11.69 -2.78
N GLU A 47 -5.70 -12.16 -3.27
CA GLU A 47 -5.43 -13.58 -3.52
C GLU A 47 -4.80 -14.27 -2.31
N GLN A 48 -4.18 -13.51 -1.40
CA GLN A 48 -3.38 -14.02 -0.29
C GLN A 48 -3.77 -13.36 1.04
N GLN A 49 -4.95 -13.74 1.55
CA GLN A 49 -5.53 -13.17 2.78
C GLN A 49 -4.60 -13.25 4.02
N HIS A 50 -3.71 -14.24 4.06
CA HIS A 50 -2.73 -14.39 5.15
C HIS A 50 -1.74 -13.22 5.22
N VAL A 51 -1.42 -12.57 4.10
CA VAL A 51 -0.56 -11.38 4.04
C VAL A 51 -1.19 -10.23 4.81
N ALA A 52 -2.46 -9.93 4.56
CA ALA A 52 -3.19 -8.89 5.28
C ALA A 52 -3.23 -9.17 6.79
N THR A 53 -3.47 -10.43 7.17
CA THR A 53 -3.44 -10.86 8.57
C THR A 53 -2.07 -10.57 9.20
N MET A 54 -0.99 -10.89 8.50
CA MET A 54 0.37 -10.65 8.99
C MET A 54 0.70 -9.16 9.09
N LEU A 55 0.28 -8.35 8.11
CA LEU A 55 0.44 -6.90 8.13
C LEU A 55 -0.29 -6.27 9.32
N LEU A 56 -1.58 -6.58 9.49
CA LEU A 56 -2.40 -6.05 10.58
C LEU A 56 -1.91 -6.51 11.97
N ARG A 57 -1.40 -7.74 12.10
CA ARG A 57 -0.73 -8.21 13.34
C ARG A 57 0.55 -7.44 13.67
N SER A 58 1.12 -6.73 12.72
CA SER A 58 2.33 -5.93 12.95
C SER A 58 2.01 -4.56 13.55
N GLU A 59 0.74 -4.15 13.56
CA GLU A 59 0.32 -2.86 14.10
C GLU A 59 0.76 -2.74 15.56
N SER A 60 1.53 -1.69 15.86
CA SER A 60 2.00 -1.36 17.21
C SER A 60 1.25 -0.15 17.74
N LEU A 61 1.04 -0.11 19.05
CA LEU A 61 0.56 1.08 19.76
C LEU A 61 1.61 2.20 19.77
N ASN A 62 2.90 1.83 19.70
CA ASN A 62 4.04 2.74 19.70
C ASN A 62 4.90 2.43 18.47
N PRO A 63 4.55 2.98 17.29
CA PRO A 63 5.33 2.76 16.08
C PRO A 63 6.68 3.47 16.17
N GLU A 64 7.78 2.73 15.98
CA GLU A 64 9.14 3.29 15.96
C GLU A 64 9.37 4.24 14.77
N ASN A 65 8.73 3.96 13.62
CA ASN A 65 8.80 4.78 12.42
C ASN A 65 7.39 5.20 12.01
N ALA A 66 7.02 6.44 12.34
CA ALA A 66 5.70 7.00 12.05
C ALA A 66 5.42 7.11 10.54
N GLU A 67 6.43 7.49 9.75
CA GLU A 67 6.33 7.66 8.29
C GLU A 67 5.97 6.37 7.57
N LYS A 68 6.65 5.28 7.93
CA LYS A 68 6.36 3.94 7.41
C LYS A 68 4.91 3.53 7.69
N TRP A 69 4.44 3.76 8.90
CA TRP A 69 3.08 3.36 9.30
C TRP A 69 2.00 4.24 8.67
N GLN A 70 2.24 5.54 8.57
CA GLN A 70 1.36 6.47 7.87
C GLN A 70 1.21 6.05 6.40
N TYR A 71 2.33 5.75 5.73
CA TYR A 71 2.31 5.24 4.37
C TYR A 71 1.51 3.95 4.26
N PHE A 72 1.72 2.97 5.15
CA PHE A 72 0.94 1.73 5.15
C PHE A 72 -0.57 1.98 5.20
N TYR A 73 -1.03 2.84 6.12
CA TYR A 73 -2.46 3.14 6.23
C TYR A 73 -3.01 3.83 4.97
N LYS A 74 -2.25 4.76 4.40
CA LYS A 74 -2.62 5.46 3.17
C LYS A 74 -2.61 4.56 1.94
N ALA A 75 -1.66 3.62 1.85
CA ALA A 75 -1.61 2.63 0.79
C ALA A 75 -2.78 1.64 0.89
N VAL A 76 -3.20 1.25 2.10
CA VAL A 76 -4.40 0.44 2.30
C VAL A 76 -5.66 1.20 1.85
N GLU A 77 -5.81 2.46 2.28
CA GLU A 77 -6.93 3.32 1.86
C GLU A 77 -6.98 3.49 0.34
N SER A 78 -5.84 3.79 -0.29
CA SER A 78 -5.66 3.89 -1.73
C SER A 78 -6.03 2.59 -2.46
N SER A 79 -5.59 1.43 -1.94
CA SER A 79 -5.91 0.13 -2.53
C SER A 79 -7.40 -0.20 -2.50
N ALA A 80 -8.10 0.21 -1.44
CA ALA A 80 -9.54 0.05 -1.31
C ALA A 80 -10.30 0.93 -2.32
N GLN A 81 -9.82 2.16 -2.56
CA GLN A 81 -10.44 3.06 -3.55
C GLN A 81 -10.29 2.55 -4.99
N LYS A 82 -9.18 1.86 -5.30
CA LYS A 82 -8.90 1.33 -6.64
C LYS A 82 -9.80 0.15 -7.05
N ASP A 83 -10.26 -0.65 -6.08
CA ASP A 83 -11.00 -1.90 -6.33
C ASP A 83 -12.00 -2.22 -5.22
N GLU A 84 -13.27 -2.34 -5.58
CA GLU A 84 -14.37 -2.62 -4.65
C GLU A 84 -14.21 -3.94 -3.89
N LEU A 85 -13.64 -4.97 -4.53
CA LEU A 85 -13.35 -6.25 -3.87
C LEU A 85 -12.30 -6.08 -2.78
N THR A 86 -11.30 -5.23 -3.04
CA THR A 86 -10.25 -4.88 -2.09
C THR A 86 -10.79 -4.03 -0.93
N ASP A 87 -11.72 -3.09 -1.20
CA ASP A 87 -12.43 -2.35 -0.16
C ASP A 87 -13.21 -3.27 0.78
N GLU A 88 -14.06 -4.14 0.22
CA GLU A 88 -14.85 -5.07 1.03
C GLU A 88 -13.95 -6.02 1.82
N PHE A 89 -12.85 -6.50 1.23
CA PHE A 89 -11.86 -7.30 1.93
C PHE A 89 -11.31 -6.58 3.18
N TRP A 90 -10.83 -5.35 3.04
CA TRP A 90 -10.28 -4.59 4.16
C TRP A 90 -11.33 -4.26 5.21
N ARG A 91 -12.57 -3.94 4.80
CA ARG A 91 -13.70 -3.74 5.71
C ARG A 91 -13.97 -5.00 6.55
N GLN A 92 -13.97 -6.18 5.94
CA GLN A 92 -14.15 -7.44 6.65
C GLN A 92 -12.98 -7.72 7.61
N MET A 93 -11.74 -7.50 7.17
CA MET A 93 -10.56 -7.65 8.03
C MET A 93 -10.62 -6.75 9.26
N ARG A 94 -11.07 -5.49 9.12
CA ARG A 94 -11.18 -4.53 10.23
C ARG A 94 -12.34 -4.81 11.20
N LYS A 95 -13.31 -5.69 10.85
CA LYS A 95 -14.37 -6.13 11.78
C LYS A 95 -13.82 -7.02 12.89
N PHE A 96 -12.77 -7.78 12.62
CA PHE A 96 -12.12 -8.62 13.64
C PHE A 96 -11.56 -7.74 14.75
N LYS A 97 -11.91 -8.05 16.00
CA LYS A 97 -11.50 -7.28 17.19
C LYS A 97 -9.99 -7.03 17.26
N VAL A 98 -9.20 -8.01 16.82
CA VAL A 98 -7.73 -7.98 16.82
C VAL A 98 -7.17 -6.95 15.83
N PHE A 99 -7.89 -6.60 14.77
CA PHE A 99 -7.42 -5.73 13.69
C PHE A 99 -8.18 -4.42 13.60
N ARG A 100 -8.96 -4.06 14.62
CA ARG A 100 -9.65 -2.77 14.64
C ARG A 100 -8.64 -1.62 14.53
N PRO A 101 -9.02 -0.48 13.92
CA PRO A 101 -8.14 0.67 13.81
C PRO A 101 -7.52 1.02 15.18
N ASN A 102 -6.20 0.93 15.25
CA ASN A 102 -5.48 1.35 16.45
C ASN A 102 -5.59 2.88 16.58
N TYR A 103 -5.89 3.40 17.78
CA TYR A 103 -5.91 4.85 18.04
C TYR A 103 -4.57 5.52 17.67
N ALA A 104 -3.46 4.77 17.75
CA ALA A 104 -2.13 5.21 17.34
C ALA A 104 -2.10 5.72 15.89
N HIS A 105 -2.88 5.11 14.98
CA HIS A 105 -3.01 5.57 13.59
C HIS A 105 -3.50 7.02 13.52
N ARG A 106 -4.52 7.38 14.29
CA ARG A 106 -5.09 8.75 14.26
C ARG A 106 -4.19 9.80 14.90
N SER A 107 -3.19 9.37 15.66
CA SER A 107 -2.22 10.24 16.34
C SER A 107 -0.86 10.27 15.66
N LEU A 108 -0.67 9.57 14.54
CA LEU A 108 0.58 9.63 13.79
C LEU A 108 0.83 11.06 13.31
N LYS A 109 2.04 11.56 13.56
CA LYS A 109 2.56 12.80 12.97
C LYS A 109 3.58 12.39 11.92
N ALA A 110 3.12 12.32 10.67
CA ALA A 110 3.90 11.87 9.53
C ALA A 110 3.24 12.33 8.22
N ASP A 111 4.05 12.53 7.19
CA ASP A 111 3.62 13.16 5.92
C ASP A 111 3.72 12.21 4.70
N SER A 112 4.36 11.05 4.84
CA SER A 112 4.41 10.01 3.81
C SER A 112 3.01 9.51 3.46
N HIS A 113 2.70 9.40 2.18
CA HIS A 113 1.37 8.98 1.75
C HIS A 113 1.41 8.26 0.39
N ALA A 114 0.38 7.45 0.17
CA ALA A 114 0.00 6.92 -1.12
C ALA A 114 -1.45 7.31 -1.38
N HIS A 115 -1.74 7.78 -2.58
CA HIS A 115 -3.07 8.24 -2.95
C HIS A 115 -3.40 7.83 -4.38
N TRP A 116 -4.64 7.40 -4.57
CA TRP A 116 -5.22 7.07 -5.85
C TRP A 116 -6.48 7.90 -6.01
N GLN A 117 -6.71 8.45 -7.20
CA GLN A 117 -7.89 9.24 -7.47
C GLN A 117 -8.39 9.03 -8.89
N GLU A 118 -9.68 8.74 -9.03
CA GLU A 118 -10.36 8.78 -10.34
C GLU A 118 -10.54 10.24 -10.78
N ILE A 119 -10.10 10.57 -11.99
CA ILE A 119 -10.23 11.90 -12.59
C ILE A 119 -11.52 11.96 -13.42
N GLY A 120 -11.83 10.89 -14.17
CA GLY A 120 -13.06 10.79 -14.93
C GLY A 120 -13.16 9.50 -15.74
N GLU A 121 -14.37 9.25 -16.25
CA GLU A 121 -14.69 8.09 -17.09
C GLU A 121 -15.26 8.56 -18.44
N VAL A 122 -14.72 8.04 -19.55
CA VAL A 122 -15.21 8.31 -20.91
C VAL A 122 -15.20 7.00 -21.70
N ASP A 123 -16.33 6.61 -22.28
CA ASP A 123 -16.47 5.42 -23.12
C ASP A 123 -15.90 4.12 -22.52
N GLY A 124 -16.09 3.93 -21.20
CA GLY A 124 -15.57 2.76 -20.47
C GLY A 124 -14.07 2.78 -20.22
N TYR A 125 -13.41 3.90 -20.50
CA TYR A 125 -12.04 4.20 -20.09
C TYR A 125 -12.06 5.06 -18.82
N LYS A 126 -11.33 4.63 -17.80
CA LYS A 126 -11.15 5.37 -16.55
C LYS A 126 -9.79 6.05 -16.54
N LEU A 127 -9.78 7.36 -16.45
CA LEU A 127 -8.57 8.15 -16.20
C LEU A 127 -8.39 8.28 -14.69
N TYR A 128 -7.19 7.96 -14.20
CA TYR A 128 -6.87 8.08 -12.77
C TYR A 128 -5.44 8.58 -12.57
N SER A 129 -5.20 9.16 -11.40
CA SER A 129 -3.87 9.50 -10.93
C SER A 129 -3.46 8.62 -9.74
N THR A 130 -2.17 8.36 -9.65
CA THR A 130 -1.51 7.79 -8.48
C THR A 130 -0.42 8.73 -8.02
N SER A 131 -0.32 8.95 -6.71
CA SER A 131 0.75 9.73 -6.10
C SER A 131 1.29 9.02 -4.87
N GLU A 132 2.61 8.87 -4.81
CA GLU A 132 3.33 8.32 -3.66
C GLU A 132 4.36 9.35 -3.21
N VAL A 133 4.45 9.58 -1.91
CA VAL A 133 5.37 10.55 -1.32
C VAL A 133 6.03 9.95 -0.10
N GLU A 134 7.35 10.13 -0.02
CA GLU A 134 8.17 9.72 1.11
C GLU A 134 8.74 10.91 1.85
N PHE A 135 8.55 10.88 3.17
CA PHE A 135 9.24 11.72 4.13
C PHE A 135 10.06 10.86 5.09
N ASP A 136 11.12 11.45 5.61
CA ASP A 136 11.98 10.85 6.62
C ASP A 136 12.45 11.96 7.57
N LEU A 137 12.17 11.78 8.86
CA LEU A 137 12.46 12.78 9.90
C LEU A 137 11.93 14.20 9.57
N GLY A 138 10.75 14.28 8.93
CA GLY A 138 10.13 15.53 8.50
C GLY A 138 10.74 16.17 7.24
N MET A 139 11.70 15.51 6.61
CA MET A 139 12.32 15.97 5.36
C MET A 139 11.73 15.20 4.19
N PHE A 140 11.33 15.93 3.15
CA PHE A 140 10.93 15.34 1.87
C PHE A 140 12.09 14.55 1.26
N LYS A 141 11.83 13.31 0.82
CA LYS A 141 12.82 12.43 0.18
C LYS A 141 12.53 12.23 -1.29
N ARG A 142 11.32 11.81 -1.64
CA ARG A 142 10.90 11.53 -3.01
C ARG A 142 9.40 11.64 -3.18
N SER A 143 8.98 11.85 -4.43
CA SER A 143 7.60 11.72 -4.86
C SER A 143 7.56 11.08 -6.25
N GLU A 144 6.59 10.20 -6.44
CA GLU A 144 6.23 9.60 -7.72
C GLU A 144 4.78 9.98 -8.02
N PHE A 145 4.51 10.41 -9.24
CA PHE A 145 3.20 10.81 -9.69
C PHE A 145 2.98 10.32 -11.10
N ASP A 146 1.90 9.59 -11.31
CA ASP A 146 1.54 9.04 -12.60
C ASP A 146 0.07 9.32 -12.91
N ILE A 147 -0.21 9.51 -14.21
CA ILE A 147 -1.57 9.54 -14.75
C ILE A 147 -1.69 8.36 -15.70
N ASN A 148 -2.67 7.51 -15.42
CA ASN A 148 -2.87 6.24 -16.10
C ASN A 148 -4.31 6.13 -16.59
N LEU A 149 -4.48 5.29 -17.61
CA LEU A 149 -5.76 5.00 -18.22
C LEU A 149 -6.08 3.52 -17.98
N LYS A 150 -7.32 3.20 -17.64
CA LYS A 150 -7.77 1.82 -17.42
C LYS A 150 -8.97 1.52 -18.30
N HIS A 151 -8.90 0.41 -19.03
CA HIS A 151 -10.04 -0.14 -19.75
C HIS A 151 -10.35 -1.55 -19.21
N GLY A 152 -11.50 -1.70 -18.54
CA GLY A 152 -11.82 -2.93 -17.82
C GLY A 152 -10.79 -3.25 -16.72
N LYS A 153 -10.01 -4.34 -16.88
CA LYS A 153 -8.92 -4.75 -15.96
C LYS A 153 -7.52 -4.41 -16.47
N VAL A 154 -7.40 -3.79 -17.64
CA VAL A 154 -6.09 -3.50 -18.25
C VAL A 154 -5.72 -2.05 -17.97
N ASP A 155 -4.55 -1.86 -17.37
CA ASP A 155 -3.93 -0.54 -17.18
C ASP A 155 -3.07 -0.21 -18.42
N GLU A 156 -3.30 0.97 -19.00
CA GLU A 156 -2.56 1.55 -20.13
C GLU A 156 -1.84 2.83 -19.69
N SER A 157 -0.55 2.91 -19.98
CA SER A 157 0.25 4.11 -19.71
C SER A 157 -0.05 5.18 -20.75
N VAL A 158 -0.42 6.38 -20.29
CA VAL A 158 -0.72 7.53 -21.15
C VAL A 158 0.55 8.11 -21.75
N PHE A 159 1.66 8.04 -21.01
CA PHE A 159 2.97 8.52 -21.43
C PHE A 159 3.86 7.31 -21.79
N LYS A 160 4.46 7.33 -22.99
CA LYS A 160 5.42 6.32 -23.47
C LYS A 160 6.83 6.89 -23.49
#